data_AF-A0A6G0K0P9-F1
#
_entry.id   AF-A0A6G0K0P9-F1
#
_cell.length_a   1.000
_cell.length_b   1.000
_cell.length_c   1.000
_cell.angle_alpha   90.00
_cell.angle_beta   90.00
_cell.angle_gamma   90.00
#
_symmetry.space_group_name_H-M   'P 1'
#
loop_
_entity.id
_entity.type
_entity.pdbx_description
1 polymer ?
#
loop_
_entity_poly.entity_id
_entity_poly.type
_entity_poly.pdbx_seq_one_letter_code
_entity_poly.pdbx_strand_id
1 'polypeptide(L)'
;MPARDFEALCSAMALTQTTKKLSLQLIMNRELQASYEHWWKWLAYALFSKRSNACSSIESVIIPALVQLTAAEVRAFISIVTSEHPEETLFGTPRGRVDERDATLTSGAPIRWQFDDKGQTVLDSQLLTLETAIPFVRTFSDDGECEWVNVLL
;
A
#
# COMPACT_ATOMS: atom_id res chain seq x y z
N MET A 1 -16.19 0.08 5.36
CA MET A 1 -15.39 -0.52 4.28
C MET A 1 -14.41 -1.52 4.89
N PRO A 2 -14.28 -2.74 4.34
CA PRO A 2 -13.24 -3.70 4.73
C PRO A 2 -11.83 -3.10 4.60
N ALA A 3 -10.88 -3.55 5.44
CA ALA A 3 -9.50 -3.04 5.43
C ALA A 3 -8.84 -3.20 4.05
N ARG A 4 -8.91 -4.39 3.44
CA ARG A 4 -8.36 -4.67 2.11
C ARG A 4 -8.86 -3.74 0.99
N ASP A 5 -10.14 -3.33 1.05
CA ASP A 5 -10.73 -2.46 0.03
C ASP A 5 -10.18 -1.03 0.18
N PHE A 6 -9.94 -0.60 1.43
CA PHE A 6 -9.29 0.68 1.71
C PHE A 6 -7.82 0.67 1.29
N GLU A 7 -7.10 -0.42 1.55
CA GLU A 7 -5.70 -0.60 1.13
C GLU A 7 -5.58 -0.55 -0.40
N ALA A 8 -6.44 -1.29 -1.11
CA ALA A 8 -6.48 -1.27 -2.57
C ALA A 8 -6.80 0.12 -3.14
N LEU A 9 -7.74 0.85 -2.53
CA LEU A 9 -8.03 2.25 -2.89
C LEU A 9 -6.79 3.13 -2.68
N CYS A 10 -6.11 2.98 -1.55
CA CYS A 10 -4.90 3.74 -1.22
C CYS A 10 -3.75 3.46 -2.20
N SER A 11 -3.53 2.19 -2.57
CA SER A 11 -2.55 1.82 -3.61
C SER A 11 -2.86 2.48 -4.95
N ALA A 12 -4.13 2.43 -5.39
CA ALA A 12 -4.54 3.05 -6.65
C ALA A 12 -4.36 4.59 -6.61
N MET A 13 -4.64 5.23 -5.47
CA MET A 13 -4.44 6.66 -5.29
C MET A 13 -2.96 7.07 -5.34
N ALA A 14 -2.05 6.24 -4.84
CA ALA A 14 -0.60 6.52 -4.92
C ALA A 14 -0.08 6.56 -6.37
N LEU A 15 -0.81 5.98 -7.32
CA LEU A 15 -0.41 5.87 -8.72
C LEU A 15 -1.33 6.62 -9.70
N THR A 16 -2.42 7.24 -9.23
CA THR A 16 -3.41 7.85 -10.12
C THR A 16 -2.81 8.98 -10.95
N GLN A 17 -3.03 8.95 -12.27
CA GLN A 17 -2.56 9.98 -13.21
C GLN A 17 -3.65 10.95 -13.63
N THR A 18 -4.92 10.61 -13.39
CA THR A 18 -6.05 11.33 -13.99
C THR A 18 -6.77 12.27 -13.02
N THR A 19 -6.44 12.20 -11.73
CA THR A 19 -7.17 12.92 -10.67
C THR A 19 -6.29 13.96 -10.00
N LYS A 20 -6.59 15.23 -10.22
CA LYS A 20 -5.87 16.36 -9.59
C LYS A 20 -6.46 16.82 -8.27
N LYS A 21 -7.79 16.70 -8.12
CA LYS A 21 -8.52 17.17 -6.94
C LYS A 21 -9.32 16.01 -6.39
N LEU A 22 -9.07 15.66 -5.14
CA LEU A 22 -9.70 14.54 -4.47
C LEU A 22 -10.48 15.04 -3.25
N SER A 23 -11.73 14.62 -3.12
CA SER A 23 -12.53 14.82 -1.92
C SER A 23 -12.89 13.46 -1.33
N LEU A 24 -12.52 13.22 -0.08
CA LEU A 24 -12.73 11.96 0.60
C LEU A 24 -13.55 12.15 1.86
N GLN A 25 -14.74 11.58 1.90
CA GLN A 25 -15.53 11.48 3.13
C GLN A 25 -15.15 10.20 3.87
N LEU A 26 -14.38 10.35 4.94
CA LEU A 26 -13.83 9.23 5.68
C LEU A 26 -14.68 8.98 6.94
N ILE A 27 -15.69 8.12 6.82
CA ILE A 27 -16.54 7.73 7.95
C ILE A 27 -15.83 6.61 8.73
N MET A 28 -15.14 7.01 9.80
CA MET A 28 -14.40 6.10 10.67
C MET A 28 -15.22 5.74 11.91
N ASN A 29 -15.58 4.46 12.07
CA ASN A 29 -16.29 3.98 13.27
C ASN A 29 -15.31 3.35 14.28
N ARG A 30 -14.97 4.13 15.33
CA ARG A 30 -13.95 3.77 16.35
C ARG A 30 -14.19 2.46 17.09
N GLU A 31 -15.42 1.97 17.09
CA GLU A 31 -15.81 0.80 17.86
C GLU A 31 -15.61 -0.53 17.10
N LEU A 32 -15.38 -0.48 15.78
CA LEU A 32 -15.35 -1.67 14.93
C LEU A 32 -14.02 -1.96 14.22
N GLN A 33 -13.06 -1.03 14.18
CA GLN A 33 -11.88 -1.19 13.32
C GLN A 33 -10.61 -1.57 14.08
N ALA A 34 -10.04 -2.71 13.67
CA ALA A 34 -8.68 -3.11 14.01
C ALA A 34 -7.69 -2.06 13.46
N SER A 35 -6.98 -1.43 14.39
CA SER A 35 -5.86 -0.49 14.22
C SER A 35 -6.09 0.74 13.31
N TYR A 36 -6.57 1.83 13.89
CA TYR A 36 -6.55 3.16 13.26
C TYR A 36 -5.17 3.60 12.79
N GLU A 37 -4.11 3.14 13.46
CA GLU A 37 -2.73 3.41 13.04
C GLU A 37 -2.46 2.86 11.64
N HIS A 38 -2.92 1.64 11.35
CA HIS A 38 -2.79 1.02 10.03
C HIS A 38 -3.50 1.83 8.96
N TRP A 39 -4.72 2.27 9.26
CA TRP A 39 -5.51 3.09 8.36
C TRP A 39 -4.84 4.44 8.05
N TRP A 40 -4.29 5.11 9.06
CA TRP A 40 -3.55 6.35 8.86
C TRP A 40 -2.23 6.16 8.13
N LYS A 41 -1.56 5.00 8.29
CA LYS A 41 -0.38 4.66 7.48
C LYS A 41 -0.75 4.55 5.99
N TRP A 42 -1.82 3.85 5.66
CA TRP A 42 -2.26 3.70 4.27
C TRP A 42 -2.72 5.02 3.65
N LEU A 43 -3.41 5.87 4.40
CA LEU A 43 -3.76 7.20 3.92
C LEU A 43 -2.52 8.08 3.71
N ALA A 44 -1.56 8.03 4.63
CA ALA A 44 -0.27 8.71 4.47
C ALA A 44 0.48 8.20 3.23
N TYR A 45 0.46 6.89 3.01
CA TYR A 45 1.07 6.26 1.84
C TYR A 45 0.46 6.79 0.55
N ALA A 46 -0.87 6.77 0.46
CA ALA A 46 -1.62 7.15 -0.72
C ALA A 46 -1.44 8.61 -1.13
N LEU A 47 -1.26 9.51 -0.15
CA LEU A 47 -1.32 10.95 -0.38
C LEU A 47 0.00 11.69 -0.19
N PHE A 48 0.94 11.15 0.59
CA PHE A 48 2.10 11.90 1.07
C PHE A 48 3.42 11.12 1.02
N SER A 49 3.40 9.84 0.69
CA SER A 49 4.65 9.06 0.57
C SER A 49 5.52 9.54 -0.58
N LYS A 50 6.81 9.18 -0.53
CA LYS A 50 7.74 9.33 -1.65
C LYS A 50 7.21 8.73 -2.96
N ARG A 51 6.50 7.59 -2.88
CA ARG A 51 5.83 6.94 -4.03
C ARG A 51 4.74 7.83 -4.60
N SER A 52 3.79 8.27 -3.77
CA SER A 52 2.69 9.13 -4.21
C SER A 52 3.20 10.45 -4.77
N ASN A 53 4.20 11.07 -4.15
CA ASN A 53 4.80 12.30 -4.68
C ASN A 53 5.49 12.13 -6.04
N ALA A 54 6.05 10.95 -6.32
CA ALA A 54 6.72 10.67 -7.59
C ALA A 54 5.73 10.26 -8.68
N CYS A 55 4.64 9.60 -8.30
CA CYS A 55 3.73 8.96 -9.24
C CYS A 55 2.37 9.67 -9.32
N SER A 56 1.71 9.99 -8.22
CA SER A 56 0.34 10.52 -8.23
C SER A 56 0.23 11.93 -8.82
N SER A 57 -0.86 12.22 -9.53
CA SER A 57 -1.20 13.55 -10.02
C SER A 57 -2.13 14.35 -9.11
N ILE A 58 -2.41 13.85 -7.90
CA ILE A 58 -3.23 14.53 -6.90
C ILE A 58 -2.47 15.76 -6.38
N GLU A 59 -3.04 16.95 -6.62
CA GLU A 59 -2.49 18.24 -6.20
C GLU A 59 -3.26 18.83 -5.00
N SER A 60 -4.51 18.41 -4.82
CA SER A 60 -5.40 18.96 -3.78
C SER A 60 -6.28 17.87 -3.18
N VAL A 61 -6.33 17.83 -1.85
CA VAL A 61 -7.13 16.89 -1.08
C VAL A 61 -8.05 17.65 -0.12
N ILE A 62 -9.32 17.25 -0.10
CA ILE A 62 -10.32 17.72 0.87
C ILE A 62 -10.78 16.50 1.67
N ILE A 63 -10.57 16.52 2.98
CA ILE A 63 -11.08 15.50 3.90
C ILE A 63 -12.01 16.20 4.87
N PRO A 64 -13.33 16.18 4.64
CA PRO A 64 -14.30 16.78 5.55
C PRO A 64 -14.33 16.01 6.87
N ALA A 65 -14.52 16.75 7.97
CA ALA A 65 -14.77 16.18 9.31
C ALA A 65 -13.68 15.19 9.78
N LEU A 66 -12.42 15.61 9.73
CA LEU A 66 -11.31 14.84 10.29
C LEU A 66 -11.53 14.58 11.79
N VAL A 67 -11.43 13.31 12.18
CA VAL A 67 -11.50 12.91 13.60
C VAL A 67 -10.21 13.36 14.31
N GLN A 68 -10.28 13.67 15.60
CA GLN A 68 -9.10 13.96 16.40
C GLN A 68 -8.13 12.76 16.38
N LEU A 69 -6.92 12.97 15.87
CA LEU A 69 -5.89 11.93 15.88
C LEU A 69 -5.31 11.76 17.28
N THR A 70 -5.06 10.50 17.68
CA THR A 70 -4.26 10.20 18.86
C THR A 70 -2.78 10.38 18.57
N ALA A 71 -1.94 10.48 19.62
CA ALA A 71 -0.49 10.56 19.45
C ALA A 71 0.09 9.33 18.73
N ALA A 72 -0.51 8.14 18.89
CA ALA A 72 -0.07 6.94 18.21
C ALA A 72 -0.39 6.99 16.70
N GLU A 73 -1.60 7.42 16.36
CA GLU A 73 -2.03 7.60 14.97
C GLU A 73 -1.19 8.65 14.23
N VAL A 74 -0.87 9.77 14.89
CA VAL A 74 0.04 10.80 14.33
C VAL A 74 1.42 10.22 14.08
N ARG A 75 1.98 9.43 15.01
CA ARG A 75 3.28 8.77 14.81
C ARG A 75 3.25 7.78 13.64
N ALA A 76 2.18 6.99 13.55
CA ALA A 76 2.00 6.04 12.45
C ALA A 76 1.93 6.76 11.09
N PHE A 77 1.17 7.86 11.02
CA PHE A 77 1.10 8.72 9.84
C PHE A 77 2.48 9.28 9.47
N ILE A 78 3.16 9.93 10.41
CA ILE A 78 4.49 10.53 10.19
C ILE A 78 5.51 9.48 9.74
N SER A 79 5.45 8.27 10.30
CA SER A 79 6.39 7.19 9.94
C SER A 79 6.41 6.88 8.45
N ILE A 80 5.27 7.03 7.76
CA ILE A 80 5.18 6.82 6.31
C ILE A 80 5.62 8.06 5.55
N VAL A 81 5.19 9.26 5.98
CA VAL A 81 5.54 10.53 5.33
C VAL A 81 7.05 10.73 5.27
N THR A 82 7.76 10.35 6.34
CA THR A 82 9.22 10.51 6.43
C THR A 82 9.99 9.28 5.99
N SER A 83 9.32 8.23 5.49
CA SER A 83 10.00 7.00 5.10
C SER A 83 10.64 7.13 3.73
N GLU A 84 11.90 6.70 3.63
CA GLU A 84 12.58 6.51 2.34
C GLU A 84 12.04 5.29 1.58
N HIS A 85 11.51 4.30 2.30
CA HIS A 85 10.98 3.03 1.77
C HIS A 85 9.56 2.81 2.32
N PRO A 86 8.57 3.56 1.82
CA PRO A 86 7.25 3.64 2.43
C PRO A 86 6.46 2.33 2.30
N GLU A 87 6.66 1.53 1.26
CA GLU A 87 6.05 0.20 1.09
C GLU A 87 6.53 -0.76 2.18
N GLU A 88 7.82 -0.79 2.47
CA GLU A 88 8.35 -1.66 3.52
C GLU A 88 7.90 -1.22 4.91
N THR A 89 7.78 0.10 5.11
CA THR A 89 7.30 0.69 6.36
C THR A 89 5.81 0.40 6.60
N LEU A 90 5.01 0.33 5.53
CA LEU A 90 3.60 -0.09 5.59
C LEU A 90 3.48 -1.51 6.13
N PHE A 91 4.26 -2.43 5.58
CA PHE A 91 4.18 -3.86 5.91
C PHE A 91 5.14 -4.29 7.05
N GLY A 92 5.95 -3.37 7.57
CA GLY A 92 6.92 -3.64 8.63
C GLY A 92 8.03 -4.61 8.21
N THR A 93 8.41 -4.60 6.94
CA THR A 93 9.42 -5.51 6.39
C THR A 93 10.82 -4.90 6.49
N PRO A 94 11.85 -5.70 6.82
CA PRO A 94 13.23 -5.22 6.87
C PRO A 94 13.80 -4.99 5.46
N ARG A 95 14.87 -4.19 5.37
CA ARG A 95 15.61 -3.98 4.12
C ARG A 95 16.31 -5.26 3.65
N GLY A 96 16.12 -5.60 2.38
CA GLY A 96 16.86 -6.60 1.64
C GLY A 96 18.19 -6.07 1.08
N ARG A 97 18.85 -6.92 0.28
CA ARG A 97 20.11 -6.61 -0.43
C ARG A 97 19.87 -6.06 -1.84
N VAL A 98 18.76 -6.47 -2.46
CA VAL A 98 18.33 -6.00 -3.77
C VAL A 98 17.34 -4.87 -3.54
N ASP A 99 17.63 -3.68 -4.07
CA ASP A 99 16.77 -2.52 -3.89
C ASP A 99 15.39 -2.70 -4.54
N GLU A 100 14.41 -2.05 -3.93
CA GLU A 100 13.06 -1.95 -4.44
C GLU A 100 13.02 -1.14 -5.74
N ARG A 101 12.14 -1.52 -6.65
CA ARG A 101 12.03 -0.91 -7.97
C ARG A 101 10.66 -1.09 -8.60
N ASP A 102 10.43 -0.28 -9.61
CA ASP A 102 9.27 -0.46 -10.48
C ASP A 102 9.55 -1.60 -11.44
N ALA A 103 8.57 -2.48 -11.58
CA ALA A 103 8.65 -3.62 -12.46
C ALA A 103 7.35 -3.76 -13.28
N THR A 104 7.40 -4.66 -14.25
CA THR A 104 6.22 -5.11 -14.98
C THR A 104 6.01 -6.57 -14.61
N LEU A 105 4.85 -6.87 -14.04
CA LEU A 105 4.39 -8.25 -13.88
C LEU A 105 4.01 -8.76 -15.27
N THR A 106 4.75 -9.73 -15.80
CA THR A 106 4.52 -10.25 -17.16
C THR A 106 3.22 -11.05 -17.23
N SER A 107 2.61 -11.09 -18.41
CA SER A 107 1.48 -11.99 -18.69
C SER A 107 1.84 -13.44 -18.32
N GLY A 108 0.92 -14.13 -17.65
CA GLY A 108 1.11 -15.50 -17.18
C GLY A 108 2.04 -15.67 -15.98
N ALA A 109 2.59 -14.60 -15.40
CA ALA A 109 3.37 -14.70 -14.18
C ALA A 109 2.51 -15.24 -13.02
N PRO A 110 3.00 -16.22 -12.25
CA PRO A 110 2.25 -16.77 -11.13
C PRO A 110 2.22 -15.80 -9.95
N ILE A 111 1.05 -15.62 -9.34
CA ILE A 111 0.83 -14.71 -8.21
C ILE A 111 0.28 -15.50 -7.03
N ARG A 112 0.97 -15.40 -5.89
CA ARG A 112 0.42 -15.81 -4.59
C ARG A 112 -0.36 -14.65 -4.01
N TRP A 113 -1.69 -14.79 -4.00
CA TRP A 113 -2.61 -13.72 -3.60
C TRP A 113 -3.35 -14.02 -2.29
N GLN A 114 -3.42 -15.30 -1.91
CA GLN A 114 -4.15 -15.71 -0.71
C GLN A 114 -3.21 -15.74 0.49
N PHE A 115 -3.61 -15.00 1.53
CA PHE A 115 -2.92 -14.94 2.81
C PHE A 115 -3.85 -15.43 3.93
N ASP A 116 -3.29 -16.04 4.96
CA ASP A 116 -4.02 -16.43 6.17
C ASP A 116 -4.24 -15.25 7.12
N ASP A 117 -4.90 -15.49 8.24
CA ASP A 117 -5.17 -14.45 9.26
C ASP A 117 -3.90 -13.87 9.91
N LYS A 118 -2.73 -14.48 9.67
CA LYS A 118 -1.41 -14.00 10.11
C LYS A 118 -0.64 -13.29 8.99
N GLY A 119 -1.26 -13.09 7.83
CA GLY A 119 -0.63 -12.48 6.65
C GLY A 119 0.40 -13.40 5.98
N GLN A 120 0.42 -14.70 6.28
CA GLN A 120 1.32 -15.65 5.63
C GLN A 120 0.68 -16.21 4.36
N THR A 121 1.48 -16.49 3.34
CA THR A 121 0.97 -17.05 2.08
C THR A 121 0.43 -18.45 2.30
N VAL A 122 -0.79 -18.71 1.80
CA VAL A 122 -1.39 -20.04 1.81
C VAL A 122 -0.79 -20.85 0.66
N LEU A 123 0.16 -21.75 0.96
CA LEU A 123 0.94 -22.46 -0.06
C LEU A 123 0.11 -23.38 -0.97
N ASP A 124 -0.99 -23.93 -0.45
CA ASP A 124 -1.88 -24.83 -1.20
C ASP A 124 -2.94 -24.07 -2.02
N SER A 125 -2.92 -22.74 -2.01
CA SER A 125 -3.85 -21.91 -2.78
C SER A 125 -3.54 -21.95 -4.27
N GLN A 126 -4.59 -21.83 -5.09
CA GLN A 126 -4.42 -21.73 -6.54
C GLN A 126 -3.70 -20.43 -6.89
N LEU A 127 -2.58 -20.56 -7.62
CA LEU A 127 -1.84 -19.43 -8.16
C LEU A 127 -2.74 -18.65 -9.12
N LEU A 128 -2.80 -17.34 -8.92
CA LEU A 128 -3.47 -16.44 -9.86
C LEU A 128 -2.51 -16.14 -11.01
N THR A 129 -3.02 -16.16 -12.24
CA THR A 129 -2.31 -15.71 -13.43
C THR A 129 -3.19 -14.72 -14.16
N LEU A 130 -2.57 -13.69 -14.73
CA LEU A 130 -3.26 -12.68 -15.52
C LEU A 130 -2.80 -12.77 -16.98
N GLU A 131 -3.75 -12.68 -17.91
CA GLU A 131 -3.46 -12.73 -19.35
C GLU A 131 -2.78 -11.45 -19.85
N THR A 132 -2.93 -10.35 -19.10
CA THR A 132 -2.31 -9.06 -19.41
C THR A 132 -1.16 -8.77 -18.46
N ALA A 133 -0.12 -8.11 -18.98
CA ALA A 133 0.94 -7.60 -18.14
C ALA A 133 0.45 -6.42 -17.30
N ILE A 134 0.88 -6.36 -16.04
CA ILE A 134 0.64 -5.20 -15.16
C ILE A 134 1.92 -4.39 -15.06
N PRO A 135 2.00 -3.20 -15.67
CA PRO A 135 3.13 -2.31 -15.51
C PRO A 135 3.07 -1.57 -14.16
N PHE A 136 4.19 -0.98 -13.77
CA PHE A 136 4.32 -0.10 -12.60
C PHE A 136 4.03 -0.76 -11.24
N VAL A 137 4.19 -2.08 -11.15
CA VAL A 137 4.14 -2.77 -9.87
C VAL A 137 5.37 -2.38 -9.05
N ARG A 138 5.18 -2.16 -7.75
CA ARG A 138 6.28 -1.80 -6.86
C ARG A 138 6.79 -3.05 -6.16
N THR A 139 8.02 -3.46 -6.48
CA THR A 139 8.70 -4.52 -5.73
C THR A 139 9.11 -4.01 -4.35
N PHE A 140 9.26 -4.90 -3.39
CA PHE A 140 9.94 -4.63 -2.12
C PHE A 140 11.42 -4.94 -2.30
N SER A 141 12.27 -4.47 -1.38
CA SER A 141 13.63 -4.99 -1.36
C SER A 141 13.63 -6.49 -1.03
N ASP A 142 14.56 -7.19 -1.66
CA ASP A 142 14.64 -8.64 -1.62
C ASP A 142 16.00 -9.08 -1.10
N ASP A 143 16.08 -10.27 -0.49
CA ASP A 143 17.34 -10.80 0.03
C ASP A 143 18.31 -11.24 -1.09
N GLY A 144 17.81 -11.36 -2.32
CA GLY A 144 18.55 -11.77 -3.51
C GLY A 144 18.62 -13.28 -3.70
N GLU A 145 18.01 -14.06 -2.81
CA GLU A 145 18.01 -15.53 -2.80
C GLU A 145 16.59 -16.10 -3.02
N CYS A 146 15.54 -15.34 -2.69
CA CYS A 146 14.16 -15.77 -2.82
C CYS A 146 13.70 -15.92 -4.28
N GLU A 147 13.04 -17.04 -4.59
CA GLU A 147 12.39 -17.26 -5.90
C GLU A 147 11.14 -16.38 -6.10
N TRP A 148 10.56 -15.88 -5.01
CA TRP A 148 9.35 -15.07 -4.99
C TRP A 148 9.66 -13.66 -4.53
N VAL A 149 9.11 -12.67 -5.22
CA VAL A 149 9.30 -11.26 -4.89
C VAL A 149 8.00 -10.69 -4.34
N ASN A 150 8.08 -10.03 -3.18
CA ASN A 150 6.95 -9.29 -2.62
C ASN A 150 6.69 -8.04 -3.46
N VAL A 151 5.43 -7.81 -3.81
CA VAL A 151 5.01 -6.68 -4.65
C VAL A 151 3.79 -5.99 -4.07
N LEU A 152 3.72 -4.68 -4.25
CA LEU A 152 2.52 -3.88 -4.10
C LEU A 152 2.01 -3.50 -5.50
N LEU A 153 0.78 -3.91 -5.81
CA LEU A 153 0.05 -3.56 -7.02
C LEU A 153 -0.65 -2.21 -6.86
#